data_AF-A0A7I8CJC9-F1
#
_entry.id   AF-A0A7I8CJC9-F1
#
_cell.length_a   1.000
_cell.length_b   1.000
_cell.length_c   1.000
_cell.angle_alpha   90.00
_cell.angle_beta   90.00
_cell.angle_gamma   90.00
#
_symmetry.space_group_name_H-M   'P 1'
#
loop_
_entity.id
_entity.type
_entity.pdbx_description
1 polymer ?
#
loop_
_entity_poly.entity_id
_entity_poly.type
_entity_poly.pdbx_seq_one_letter_code
_entity_poly.pdbx_strand_id
1 'polypeptide(L)'
;MSALMIKDLPVAEELDGKAMKALRGGFAGFPNFPGINFDFSKQIGDVQQMIQQQMNISNVSGGNAFASGLSTTITPTMLANNSVTMR
;
A
#
# COMPACT_ATOMS: atom_id res chain seq x y z
N MET A 1 75.84 30.78 -27.67
CA MET A 1 74.75 29.81 -27.90
C MET A 1 74.83 28.78 -26.77
N SER A 2 74.08 28.97 -25.69
CA SER A 2 74.02 28.03 -24.56
C SER A 2 72.73 27.25 -24.71
N ALA A 3 72.85 25.96 -25.03
CA ALA A 3 71.70 25.08 -25.08
C ALA A 3 71.26 24.81 -23.65
N LEU A 4 70.06 25.27 -23.28
CA LEU A 4 69.36 24.81 -22.08
C LEU A 4 69.14 23.30 -22.25
N MET A 5 70.01 22.49 -21.67
CA MET A 5 69.77 21.05 -21.56
C MET A 5 68.57 20.88 -20.62
N ILE A 6 67.46 20.41 -21.18
CA ILE A 6 66.25 20.08 -20.43
C ILE A 6 66.58 18.88 -19.53
N LYS A 7 67.15 19.16 -18.35
CA LYS A 7 67.41 18.16 -17.30
C LYS A 7 66.21 17.98 -16.36
N ASP A 8 65.27 18.92 -16.40
CA ASP A 8 64.09 18.96 -15.54
C ASP A 8 62.79 18.86 -16.34
N LEU A 9 62.79 18.13 -17.46
CA LEU A 9 61.55 17.47 -17.83
C LEU A 9 61.43 16.35 -16.80
N PRO A 10 60.48 16.36 -15.85
CA PRO A 10 60.14 15.11 -15.20
C PRO A 10 59.89 14.18 -16.37
N VAL A 11 60.70 13.12 -16.46
CA VAL A 11 60.47 11.99 -17.35
C VAL A 11 58.97 11.87 -17.42
N ALA A 12 58.41 11.88 -18.63
CA ALA A 12 57.05 11.40 -18.80
C ALA A 12 57.13 9.94 -18.34
N GLU A 13 57.06 9.76 -17.02
CA GLU A 13 57.00 8.52 -16.30
C GLU A 13 55.75 7.97 -16.90
N GLU A 14 55.93 7.02 -17.84
CA GLU A 14 54.85 6.36 -18.53
C GLU A 14 53.88 5.98 -17.44
N LEU A 15 52.80 6.76 -17.39
CA LEU A 15 51.96 6.82 -16.20
C LEU A 15 51.40 5.41 -16.11
N ASP A 16 51.94 4.62 -15.16
CA ASP A 16 51.80 3.17 -15.14
C ASP A 16 50.35 2.85 -15.45
N GLY A 17 50.09 1.94 -16.40
CA GLY A 17 48.74 1.65 -16.86
C GLY A 17 47.77 1.40 -15.71
N LYS A 18 48.29 0.96 -14.54
CA LYS A 18 47.57 0.88 -13.26
C LYS A 18 47.16 2.24 -12.68
N ALA A 19 48.04 3.23 -12.62
CA ALA A 19 47.75 4.59 -12.18
C ALA A 19 46.76 5.29 -13.14
N MET A 20 46.89 5.07 -14.45
CA MET A 20 45.92 5.56 -15.44
C MET A 20 44.54 4.90 -15.33
N LYS A 21 44.48 3.62 -14.91
CA LYS A 21 43.21 2.94 -14.62
C LYS A 21 42.51 3.48 -13.37
N ALA A 22 43.28 3.92 -12.36
CA ALA A 22 42.71 4.54 -11.17
C ALA A 22 42.05 5.89 -11.48
N LEU A 23 42.64 6.69 -12.38
CA LEU A 23 42.12 8.01 -12.75
C LEU A 23 40.80 7.95 -13.54
N ARG A 24 40.61 6.91 -14.36
CA ARG A 24 39.46 6.77 -15.26
C ARG A 24 38.25 6.08 -14.61
N GLY A 25 38.36 5.74 -13.32
CA GLY A 25 37.43 4.85 -12.64
C GLY A 25 37.63 3.42 -13.14
N GLY A 26 38.13 2.55 -12.28
CA GLY A 26 38.21 1.12 -12.58
C GLY A 26 36.83 0.52 -12.88
N PHE A 27 36.81 -0.68 -13.46
CA PHE A 27 35.58 -1.40 -13.76
C PHE A 27 34.74 -1.61 -12.49
N ALA A 28 33.68 -0.81 -12.34
CA ALA A 28 32.64 -1.05 -11.35
C ALA A 28 31.66 -2.07 -11.92
N GLY A 29 32.06 -3.34 -11.91
CA GLY A 29 31.22 -4.46 -12.31
C GLY A 29 30.08 -4.61 -11.32
N PHE A 30 28.93 -4.00 -11.65
CA PHE A 30 27.66 -4.08 -10.93
C PHE A 30 27.54 -3.11 -9.74
N PRO A 31 27.15 -1.84 -9.97
CA PRO A 31 26.68 -0.98 -8.88
C PRO A 31 25.51 -1.68 -8.18
N ASN A 32 25.65 -1.88 -6.87
CA ASN A 32 24.61 -2.49 -6.05
C ASN A 32 23.45 -1.50 -5.90
N PHE A 33 22.42 -1.66 -6.72
CA PHE A 33 21.18 -0.91 -6.56
C PHE A 33 20.35 -1.56 -5.44
N PRO A 34 19.82 -0.79 -4.48
CA PRO A 34 18.94 -1.35 -3.47
C PRO A 34 17.72 -1.97 -4.15
N GLY A 35 17.45 -3.24 -3.85
CA GLY A 35 16.29 -3.96 -4.37
C GLY A 35 15.00 -3.29 -3.92
N ILE A 36 14.08 -3.07 -4.85
CA ILE A 36 12.73 -2.60 -4.54
C ILE A 36 11.94 -3.80 -4.03
N ASN A 37 11.67 -3.84 -2.72
CA ASN A 37 10.84 -4.87 -2.12
C ASN A 37 9.37 -4.42 -2.17
N PHE A 38 8.55 -5.15 -2.92
CA PHE A 38 7.10 -4.98 -2.90
C PHE A 38 6.49 -5.86 -1.80
N ASP A 39 5.87 -5.22 -0.82
CA ASP A 39 5.14 -5.91 0.24
C ASP A 39 3.68 -6.12 -0.18
N PHE A 40 3.35 -7.37 -0.56
CA PHE A 40 2.01 -7.80 -0.90
C PHE A 40 1.28 -8.46 0.28
N SER A 41 1.84 -8.43 1.49
CA SER A 41 1.19 -8.98 2.69
C SER A 41 0.06 -8.09 3.23
N LYS A 42 -0.05 -6.85 2.71
CA LYS A 42 -1.14 -5.94 3.06
C LYS A 42 -2.45 -6.39 2.45
N GLN A 43 -3.12 -7.30 3.15
CA GLN A 43 -4.55 -7.52 3.00
C GLN A 43 -5.29 -6.36 3.67
N ILE A 44 -6.47 -6.01 3.15
CA ILE A 44 -7.34 -4.98 3.76
C ILE A 44 -7.72 -5.49 5.16
N GLY A 45 -7.02 -4.99 6.17
CA GLY A 45 -7.27 -5.29 7.57
C GLY A 45 -8.63 -4.75 7.99
N ASP A 46 -9.37 -5.57 8.72
CA ASP A 46 -10.61 -5.26 9.44
C ASP A 46 -11.62 -4.43 8.63
N VAL A 47 -12.34 -5.11 7.72
CA VAL A 47 -13.55 -4.54 7.13
C VAL A 47 -14.59 -4.41 8.24
N GLN A 48 -14.81 -3.19 8.74
CA GLN A 48 -15.83 -2.91 9.75
C GLN A 48 -17.21 -3.26 9.19
N GLN A 49 -17.79 -4.36 9.66
CA GLN A 49 -19.13 -4.81 9.32
C GLN A 49 -20.12 -4.30 10.35
N MET A 50 -21.20 -3.68 9.90
CA MET A 50 -22.28 -3.26 10.76
C MET A 50 -23.62 -3.47 10.07
N ILE A 51 -24.54 -4.16 10.73
CA ILE A 51 -25.97 -4.11 10.42
C ILE A 51 -26.64 -3.35 11.55
N GLN A 52 -27.42 -2.34 11.20
CA GLN A 52 -28.37 -1.72 12.12
C GLN A 52 -29.77 -1.89 11.52
N GLN A 53 -30.62 -2.69 12.17
CA GLN A 53 -32.03 -2.77 11.81
C GLN A 53 -32.88 -2.29 12.98
N GLN A 54 -33.92 -1.53 12.66
CA GLN A 54 -34.94 -1.10 13.61
C GLN A 54 -36.31 -1.36 13.01
N MET A 55 -37.17 -2.05 13.76
CA MET A 55 -38.57 -2.29 13.39
C MET A 55 -39.45 -1.57 14.40
N ASN A 56 -40.30 -0.66 13.92
CA ASN A 56 -41.32 0.00 14.75
C ASN A 56 -42.70 -0.33 14.18
N ILE A 57 -43.54 -0.95 15.01
CA ILE A 57 -44.89 -1.36 14.64
C ILE A 57 -45.84 -0.72 15.65
N SER A 58 -46.68 0.16 15.14
CA SER A 58 -47.78 0.76 15.90
C SER A 58 -49.09 0.15 15.41
N ASN A 59 -49.78 -0.55 16.28
CA ASN A 59 -51.10 -1.11 16.00
C ASN A 59 -52.14 -0.35 16.82
N VAL A 60 -52.93 0.47 16.15
CA VAL A 60 -54.05 1.18 16.77
C VAL A 60 -55.33 0.51 16.32
N SER A 61 -55.84 -0.45 17.10
CA SER A 61 -57.18 -0.98 16.90
C SER A 61 -58.19 -0.02 17.52
N GLY A 62 -58.89 0.77 16.70
CA GLY A 62 -59.96 1.65 17.18
C GLY A 62 -61.16 0.86 17.70
N GLY A 63 -61.79 1.33 18.78
CA GLY A 63 -63.03 0.76 19.29
C GLY A 63 -63.69 1.65 20.35
N ASN A 64 -65.03 1.72 20.31
CA ASN A 64 -65.87 2.23 21.39
C ASN A 64 -66.22 1.07 22.37
N ALA A 65 -66.88 1.36 23.49
CA ALA A 65 -67.25 0.38 24.52
C ALA A 65 -68.10 -0.83 24.04
N PHE A 66 -68.54 -0.82 22.78
CA PHE A 66 -69.33 -1.88 22.14
C PHE A 66 -68.64 -2.51 20.93
N ALA A 67 -67.38 -2.16 20.65
CA ALA A 67 -66.64 -2.76 19.55
C ALA A 67 -66.25 -4.20 19.93
N SER A 68 -66.83 -5.17 19.22
CA SER A 68 -66.51 -6.60 19.35
C SER A 68 -66.04 -7.16 18.01
N GLY A 69 -65.16 -8.16 18.05
CA GLY A 69 -64.65 -8.82 16.83
C GLY A 69 -63.50 -8.11 16.10
N LEU A 70 -62.84 -7.13 16.72
CA LEU A 70 -61.64 -6.50 16.13
C LEU A 70 -60.43 -7.43 16.25
N SER A 71 -60.16 -8.18 15.19
CA SER A 71 -58.93 -8.97 15.05
C SER A 71 -57.87 -8.16 14.30
N THR A 72 -56.71 -7.95 14.92
CA THR A 72 -55.54 -7.40 14.25
C THR A 72 -54.40 -8.40 14.35
N THR A 73 -54.02 -8.99 13.22
CA THR A 73 -52.92 -9.94 13.14
C THR A 73 -51.72 -9.23 12.52
N ILE A 74 -50.63 -9.12 13.28
CA ILE A 74 -49.38 -8.53 12.80
C ILE A 74 -48.28 -9.58 12.88
N THR A 75 -47.76 -9.98 11.73
CA THR A 75 -46.70 -10.99 11.59
C THR A 75 -45.50 -10.41 10.83
N PRO A 76 -44.70 -9.55 11.48
CA PRO A 76 -43.57 -8.92 10.84
C PRO A 76 -42.37 -9.89 10.81
N THR A 77 -41.61 -9.86 9.71
CA THR A 77 -40.35 -10.59 9.59
C THR A 77 -39.24 -9.61 9.20
N MET A 78 -38.11 -9.70 9.89
CA MET A 78 -36.93 -8.88 9.63
C MET A 78 -35.74 -9.81 9.43
N LEU A 79 -35.13 -9.75 8.25
CA LEU A 79 -33.93 -10.49 7.91
C LEU A 79 -32.84 -9.49 7.54
N ALA A 80 -31.62 -9.68 8.05
CA ALA A 80 -30.44 -9.04 7.49
C ALA A 80 -29.24 -9.99 7.51
N ASN A 81 -28.44 -9.87 6.46
CA ASN A 81 -27.23 -10.65 6.25
C ASN A 81 -26.08 -9.67 6.01
N ASN A 82 -25.04 -9.72 6.84
CA ASN A 82 -23.77 -9.06 6.58
C ASN A 82 -22.80 -10.18 6.22
N SER A 83 -22.27 -10.14 5.02
CA SER A 83 -21.30 -11.13 4.57
C SER A 83 -20.17 -10.40 3.88
N VAL A 84 -18.94 -10.65 4.35
CA VAL A 84 -17.72 -10.22 3.67
C VAL A 84 -16.97 -11.46 3.25
N THR A 85 -16.64 -11.50 1.97
CA THR A 85 -15.72 -12.47 1.42
C THR A 85 -14.38 -11.77 1.21
N MET A 86 -13.36 -12.17 1.96
CA MET A 86 -11.98 -11.79 1.70
C MET A 86 -11.36 -12.83 0.77
N ARG A 87 -10.64 -12.41 -0.28
CA ARG A 87 -9.90 -13.28 -1.19
C ARG A 87 -8.42 -12.99 -1.07
#